data_AF-A0A6N6S8H4-F1
#
_entry.id   AF-A0A6N6S8H4-F1
#
_cell.length_a   1.000
_cell.length_b   1.000
_cell.length_c   1.000
_cell.angle_alpha   90.00
_cell.angle_beta   90.00
_cell.angle_gamma   90.00
#
_symmetry.space_group_name_H-M   'P 1'
#
loop_
_entity.id
_entity.type
_entity.pdbx_description
1 polymer ?
#
loop_
_entity_poly.entity_id
_entity_poly.type
_entity_poly.pdbx_seq_one_letter_code
_entity_poly.pdbx_strand_id
1 'polypeptide(L)'
;MVIEGIDLFHTGYKVDRQAVKGAIVSLSVSWQIPLIFSKTPCGTAEILIMAGMHDAQCGNDLLKRVGRKPKRIQTRKLYMLQGLPGIGPRTAKRMLEYFGSIEKVFSANEKELACVEGIGKKKAGKIREIIV
;
A
#
# COMPACT_ATOMS: atom_id res chain seq x y z
N MET A 1 13.91 -0.44 1.97
CA MET A 1 14.96 0.14 1.10
C MET A 1 16.22 0.16 1.93
N VAL A 2 17.32 -0.34 1.38
CA VAL A 2 18.63 -0.32 2.05
C VAL A 2 19.46 0.80 1.43
N ILE A 3 20.08 1.63 2.27
CA ILE A 3 21.01 2.68 1.86
C ILE A 3 22.39 2.26 2.37
N GLU A 4 23.33 2.04 1.46
CA GLU A 4 24.69 1.57 1.76
C GLU A 4 25.71 2.73 1.67
N GLY A 5 26.57 2.86 2.68
CA GLY A 5 27.68 3.81 2.71
C GLY A 5 27.96 4.41 4.09
N ILE A 6 29.16 4.95 4.27
CA ILE A 6 29.62 5.58 5.52
C ILE A 6 29.27 7.09 5.54
N ASP A 7 29.40 7.76 4.39
CA ASP A 7 28.99 9.16 4.20
C ASP A 7 28.03 9.28 3.01
N LEU A 8 26.78 9.63 3.31
CA LEU A 8 25.70 9.76 2.33
C LEU A 8 25.74 11.09 1.56
N PHE A 9 26.57 12.02 1.99
CA PHE A 9 26.65 13.36 1.42
C PHE A 9 27.87 13.53 0.51
N HIS A 10 28.86 12.65 0.65
CA HIS A 10 30.03 12.65 -0.21
C HIS A 10 29.73 11.83 -1.47
N THR A 11 28.87 12.38 -2.32
CA THR A 11 28.52 11.77 -3.60
C THR A 11 29.57 12.15 -4.65
N GLY A 12 29.91 11.27 -5.60
CA GLY A 12 30.74 11.62 -6.77
C GLY A 12 30.09 12.64 -7.73
N TYR A 13 28.99 13.27 -7.30
CA TYR A 13 28.16 14.21 -8.02
C TYR A 13 28.01 15.50 -7.20
N LYS A 14 27.77 16.62 -7.88
CA LYS A 14 27.53 17.92 -7.23
C LYS A 14 26.08 18.02 -6.75
N VAL A 15 25.76 17.32 -5.66
CA VAL A 15 24.42 17.33 -5.05
C VAL A 15 24.47 18.10 -3.73
N ASP A 16 23.50 18.99 -3.54
CA ASP A 16 23.37 19.74 -2.29
C ASP A 16 22.99 18.84 -1.11
N ARG A 17 23.59 19.07 0.05
CA ARG A 17 23.36 18.25 1.25
C ARG A 17 21.89 18.29 1.71
N GLN A 18 21.20 19.43 1.54
CA GLN A 18 19.79 19.58 1.89
C GLN A 18 18.89 18.80 0.93
N ALA A 19 19.27 18.67 -0.34
CA ALA A 19 18.53 17.85 -1.29
C ALA A 19 18.52 16.37 -0.85
N VAL A 20 19.68 15.83 -0.44
CA VAL A 20 19.80 14.46 0.09
C VAL A 20 18.95 14.28 1.36
N LYS A 21 19.04 15.22 2.31
CA LYS A 21 18.22 15.19 3.54
C LYS A 21 16.74 15.24 3.23
N GLY A 22 16.32 16.13 2.34
CA GLY A 22 14.93 16.27 1.91
C GLY A 22 14.39 14.99 1.26
N ALA A 23 15.21 14.32 0.45
CA ALA A 23 14.85 13.03 -0.14
C ALA A 23 14.64 11.94 0.94
N ILE A 24 15.56 11.80 1.90
CA ILE A 24 15.45 10.84 3.00
C ILE A 24 14.20 11.12 3.86
N VAL A 25 13.94 12.38 4.18
CA VAL A 25 12.73 12.79 4.93
C VAL A 25 11.47 12.48 4.12
N SER A 26 11.45 12.78 2.82
CA SER A 26 10.30 12.49 1.95
C SER A 26 10.00 10.99 1.86
N LEU A 27 11.03 10.16 1.66
CA LEU A 27 10.91 8.70 1.65
C LEU A 27 10.33 8.18 2.97
N SER A 28 10.77 8.72 4.10
CA SER A 28 10.39 8.28 5.43
C SER A 28 9.01 8.77 5.87
N VAL A 29 8.69 10.04 5.63
CA VAL A 29 7.49 10.70 6.16
C VAL A 29 6.36 10.67 5.14
N SER A 30 6.63 11.17 3.92
CA SER A 30 5.62 11.31 2.88
C SER A 30 5.23 9.95 2.31
N TRP A 31 6.23 9.15 1.92
CA TRP A 31 6.01 7.85 1.27
C TRP A 31 5.97 6.70 2.27
N GLN A 32 6.46 6.92 3.49
CA GLN A 32 6.49 5.95 4.58
C GLN A 32 7.31 4.70 4.25
N ILE A 33 8.31 4.79 3.39
CA ILE A 33 9.19 3.68 3.01
C ILE A 33 10.17 3.42 4.16
N PRO A 34 10.23 2.20 4.72
CA PRO A 34 11.25 1.87 5.72
C PRO A 34 12.65 1.96 5.10
N LEU A 35 13.51 2.75 5.72
CA LEU A 35 14.92 2.92 5.38
C LEU A 35 15.77 2.16 6.39
N ILE A 36 16.70 1.35 5.89
CA ILE A 36 17.71 0.65 6.70
C ILE A 36 19.08 1.10 6.18
N PHE A 37 19.99 1.46 7.08
CA PHE A 37 21.32 1.92 6.70
C PHE A 37 22.34 0.82 6.96
N SER A 38 23.23 0.63 6.00
CA SER A 38 24.38 -0.27 6.09
C SER A 38 25.66 0.49 5.74
N LYS A 39 26.78 0.13 6.36
CA LYS A 39 28.07 0.77 6.10
C LYS A 39 28.90 0.04 5.05
N THR A 40 28.67 -1.26 4.88
CA THR A 40 29.50 -2.15 4.05
C THR A 40 28.64 -3.12 3.24
N PRO A 41 29.16 -3.62 2.10
CA PRO A 41 28.47 -4.65 1.32
C PRO A 41 28.15 -5.91 2.12
N CYS A 42 29.06 -6.35 3.00
CA CYS A 42 28.83 -7.51 3.85
C CYS A 42 27.67 -7.28 4.82
N GLY A 43 27.61 -6.13 5.48
CA GLY A 43 26.49 -5.79 6.37
C GLY A 43 25.16 -5.67 5.61
N THR A 44 25.19 -5.19 4.37
CA THR A 44 24.01 -5.15 3.50
C THR A 44 23.53 -6.56 3.17
N ALA A 45 24.44 -7.48 2.83
CA ALA A 45 24.10 -8.87 2.56
C ALA A 45 23.46 -9.54 3.78
N GLU A 46 24.02 -9.35 4.98
CA GLU A 46 23.43 -9.85 6.23
C GLU A 46 22.01 -9.32 6.46
N ILE A 47 21.78 -8.02 6.26
CA ILE A 47 20.45 -7.41 6.37
C ILE A 47 19.46 -8.03 5.39
N LEU A 48 19.88 -8.24 4.13
CA LEU A 48 19.03 -8.85 3.11
C LEU A 48 18.69 -10.31 3.45
N ILE A 49 19.66 -11.09 3.93
CA ILE A 49 19.45 -12.47 4.37
C ILE A 49 18.46 -12.50 5.53
N MET A 50 18.67 -11.69 6.57
CA MET A 50 17.75 -11.60 7.72
C MET A 50 16.32 -11.23 7.29
N ALA A 51 16.18 -10.27 6.37
CA ALA A 51 14.87 -9.89 5.84
C ALA A 51 14.20 -11.05 5.09
N GLY A 52 14.95 -11.80 4.27
CA GLY A 52 14.46 -12.97 3.56
C GLY A 52 14.04 -14.10 4.50
N MET A 53 14.83 -14.39 5.53
CA MET A 53 14.50 -15.39 6.55
C MET A 53 13.20 -15.03 7.28
N HIS A 54 13.01 -13.76 7.63
CA HIS A 54 11.78 -13.31 8.29
C HIS A 54 10.56 -13.39 7.36
N ASP A 55 10.69 -13.08 6.06
CA ASP A 55 9.57 -13.23 5.12
C ASP A 55 9.20 -14.70 4.87
N ALA A 56 10.20 -15.58 4.83
CA ALA A 56 10.02 -17.02 4.68
C ALA A 56 9.35 -17.65 5.90
N GLN A 57 9.74 -17.25 7.12
CA GLN A 57 9.10 -17.73 8.37
C GLN A 57 7.65 -17.27 8.53
N CYS A 58 7.27 -16.14 7.90
CA CYS A 58 5.88 -15.69 7.82
C CYS A 58 5.05 -16.42 6.73
N GLY A 59 5.63 -17.39 6.03
CA GLY A 59 4.96 -18.16 4.99
C GLY A 59 4.70 -19.59 5.43
N ASN A 60 3.50 -19.87 5.91
CA ASN A 60 2.80 -21.15 5.69
C ASN A 60 1.28 -20.87 5.70
N ASP A 61 0.58 -21.31 4.65
CA ASP A 61 -0.87 -21.36 4.41
C ASP A 61 -1.73 -20.10 4.17
N LEU A 62 -1.18 -18.89 4.15
CA LEU A 62 -1.99 -17.67 3.97
C LEU A 62 -1.82 -17.02 2.59
N LEU A 63 -2.94 -16.69 1.94
CA LEU A 63 -2.98 -15.84 0.74
C LEU A 63 -2.29 -14.49 1.01
N LYS A 64 -1.03 -14.36 0.57
CA LYS A 64 -0.28 -13.12 0.66
C LYS A 64 -0.84 -12.13 -0.37
N ARG A 65 -1.47 -11.03 0.08
CA ARG A 65 -1.80 -9.91 -0.81
C ARG A 65 -0.49 -9.31 -1.35
N VAL A 66 -0.32 -9.38 -2.67
CA VAL A 66 0.85 -8.83 -3.37
C VAL A 66 0.82 -7.30 -3.33
N GLY A 67 1.99 -6.69 -3.13
CA GLY A 67 2.17 -5.24 -3.18
C GLY A 67 2.13 -4.53 -1.82
N ARG A 68 2.44 -3.24 -1.85
CA ARG A 68 2.58 -2.41 -0.65
C ARG A 68 1.21 -2.04 -0.07
N LYS A 69 0.96 -2.43 1.19
CA LYS A 69 -0.23 -2.00 1.93
C LYS A 69 -0.15 -0.49 2.24
N PRO A 70 -1.16 0.33 1.90
CA PRO A 70 -1.19 1.73 2.29
C PRO A 70 -1.23 1.88 3.81
N LYS A 71 -0.47 2.85 4.36
CA LYS A 71 -0.47 3.09 5.81
C LYS A 71 -1.44 4.17 6.27
N ARG A 72 -1.83 5.11 5.40
CA ARG A 72 -2.84 6.13 5.73
C ARG A 72 -4.24 5.53 5.75
N ILE A 73 -5.06 5.92 6.72
CA ILE A 73 -6.43 5.41 6.89
C ILE A 73 -7.24 5.63 5.60
N GLN A 74 -7.24 6.84 5.04
CA GLN A 74 -8.00 7.17 3.82
C GLN A 74 -7.64 6.24 2.65
N THR A 75 -6.34 6.04 2.41
CA THR A 75 -5.85 5.20 1.31
C THR A 75 -6.10 3.71 1.59
N ARG A 76 -6.04 3.30 2.86
CA ARG A 76 -6.39 1.94 3.28
C ARG A 76 -7.88 1.66 3.05
N LYS A 77 -8.76 2.65 3.25
CA LYS A 77 -10.19 2.50 2.95
C LYS A 77 -10.43 2.22 1.47
N LEU A 78 -9.82 3.02 0.59
CA LEU A 78 -9.90 2.83 -0.86
C LEU A 78 -9.29 1.50 -1.30
N TYR A 79 -8.19 1.07 -0.68
CA TYR A 79 -7.51 -0.18 -0.97
C TYR A 79 -8.35 -1.40 -0.56
N MET A 80 -9.11 -1.32 0.54
CA MET A 80 -10.06 -2.37 0.92
C MET A 80 -11.16 -2.52 -0.12
N LEU A 81 -11.78 -1.40 -0.54
CA LEU A 81 -12.84 -1.40 -1.55
C LEU A 81 -12.38 -1.93 -2.91
N GLN A 82 -11.12 -1.68 -3.30
CA GLN A 82 -10.54 -2.25 -4.52
C GLN A 82 -10.32 -3.76 -4.48
N GLY A 83 -10.47 -4.39 -3.30
CA GLY A 83 -10.50 -5.85 -3.20
C GLY A 83 -11.82 -6.47 -3.64
N LEU A 84 -12.87 -5.66 -3.85
CA LEU A 84 -14.17 -6.12 -4.31
C LEU A 84 -14.17 -6.42 -5.83
N PRO A 85 -15.00 -7.37 -6.27
CA PRO A 85 -15.01 -7.81 -7.66
C PRO A 85 -15.40 -6.68 -8.60
N GLY A 86 -14.51 -6.36 -9.55
CA GLY A 86 -14.76 -5.34 -10.57
C GLY A 86 -14.74 -3.90 -10.06
N ILE A 87 -14.14 -3.65 -8.88
CA ILE A 87 -13.96 -2.32 -8.29
C ILE A 87 -12.51 -1.86 -8.46
N GLY A 88 -12.31 -0.85 -9.31
CA GLY A 88 -11.03 -0.17 -9.49
C GLY A 88 -10.90 1.10 -8.63
N PRO A 89 -9.76 1.82 -8.74
CA PRO A 89 -9.49 3.02 -7.92
C PRO A 89 -10.55 4.11 -8.02
N ARG A 90 -11.06 4.38 -9.24
CA ARG A 90 -12.08 5.41 -9.47
C ARG A 90 -13.42 5.03 -8.83
N THR A 91 -13.85 3.79 -9.01
CA THR A 91 -15.10 3.29 -8.43
C THR A 91 -15.03 3.21 -6.92
N ALA A 92 -13.92 2.76 -6.34
CA ALA A 92 -13.71 2.76 -4.89
C ALA A 92 -13.82 4.17 -4.28
N LYS A 93 -13.31 5.18 -4.96
CA LYS A 93 -13.44 6.59 -4.54
C LYS A 93 -14.92 7.02 -4.54
N ARG A 94 -15.63 6.77 -5.65
CA ARG A 94 -17.07 7.10 -5.78
C ARG A 94 -17.93 6.39 -4.74
N MET A 95 -17.65 5.11 -4.45
CA MET A 95 -18.35 4.37 -3.40
C MET A 95 -18.17 5.04 -2.04
N LEU A 96 -16.93 5.42 -1.70
CA LEU A 96 -16.67 6.06 -0.41
C LEU A 96 -17.28 7.46 -0.32
N GLU A 97 -17.35 8.19 -1.43
CA GLU A 97 -18.04 9.49 -1.52
C GLU A 97 -19.56 9.35 -1.40
N TYR A 98 -20.16 8.34 -2.04
CA TYR A 98 -21.61 8.10 -2.01
C TYR A 98 -22.09 7.59 -0.63
N PHE A 99 -21.41 6.59 -0.07
CA PHE A 99 -21.81 5.96 1.19
C PHE A 99 -21.22 6.64 2.43
N GLY A 100 -20.13 7.39 2.30
CA GLY A 100 -19.45 8.09 3.39
C GLY A 100 -18.60 7.20 4.32
N SER A 101 -18.89 5.91 4.43
CA SER A 101 -18.10 4.96 5.21
C SER A 101 -18.04 3.58 4.56
N ILE A 102 -17.02 2.80 4.93
CA ILE A 102 -16.88 1.40 4.50
C ILE A 102 -18.01 0.54 5.05
N GLU A 103 -18.38 0.75 6.31
CA GLU A 103 -19.48 0.04 6.95
C GLU A 103 -20.76 0.17 6.12
N LYS A 104 -21.12 1.40 5.73
CA LYS A 104 -22.28 1.65 4.88
C LYS A 104 -22.19 0.98 3.51
N VAL A 105 -20.99 0.86 2.92
CA VAL A 105 -20.79 0.09 1.68
C VAL A 105 -21.11 -1.39 1.88
N PHE A 106 -20.65 -1.99 2.97
CA PHE A 106 -20.86 -3.42 3.24
C PHE A 106 -22.30 -3.73 3.68
N SER A 107 -22.98 -2.78 4.32
CA SER A 107 -24.39 -2.90 4.71
C SER A 107 -25.37 -2.61 3.57
N ALA A 108 -24.91 -1.98 2.48
CA ALA A 108 -25.76 -1.61 1.36
C ALA A 108 -26.33 -2.82 0.62
N ASN A 109 -27.59 -2.70 0.17
CA ASN A 109 -28.22 -3.72 -0.66
C ASN A 109 -27.80 -3.60 -2.13
N GLU A 110 -28.13 -4.61 -2.95
CA GLU A 110 -27.74 -4.64 -4.36
C GLU A 110 -28.25 -3.43 -5.15
N LYS A 111 -29.45 -2.93 -4.84
CA LYS A 111 -30.03 -1.77 -5.53
C LYS A 111 -29.28 -0.49 -5.21
N GLU A 112 -28.93 -0.28 -3.93
CA GLU A 112 -28.14 0.86 -3.47
C GLU A 112 -26.72 0.84 -4.06
N LEU A 113 -26.08 -0.33 -4.11
CA LEU A 113 -24.77 -0.48 -4.75
C LEU A 113 -24.84 -0.13 -6.24
N ALA A 114 -25.93 -0.49 -6.92
CA ALA A 114 -26.13 -0.18 -8.33
C ALA A 114 -26.40 1.31 -8.63
N CYS A 115 -26.67 2.14 -7.60
CA CYS A 115 -26.77 3.59 -7.76
C CYS A 115 -25.41 4.27 -7.94
N VAL A 116 -24.30 3.61 -7.57
CA VAL A 116 -22.96 4.18 -7.74
C VAL A 116 -22.52 4.08 -9.19
N GLU A 117 -22.12 5.21 -9.77
CA GLU A 117 -21.67 5.30 -11.15
C GLU A 117 -20.51 4.33 -11.46
N GLY A 118 -20.76 3.38 -12.36
CA GLY A 118 -19.81 2.31 -12.75
C GLY A 118 -20.06 0.96 -12.08
N ILE A 119 -21.09 0.86 -11.24
CA ILE A 119 -21.60 -0.38 -10.65
C ILE A 119 -23.00 -0.66 -11.22
N GLY A 120 -23.10 -1.62 -12.14
CA GLY A 120 -24.40 -2.13 -12.61
C GLY A 120 -24.88 -3.33 -11.79
N LYS A 121 -26.12 -3.78 -12.02
CA LYS A 121 -26.73 -4.95 -11.35
C LYS A 121 -25.79 -6.16 -11.25
N LYS A 122 -25.15 -6.55 -12.37
CA LYS A 122 -24.20 -7.68 -12.37
C LYS A 122 -23.02 -7.51 -11.40
N LYS A 123 -22.46 -6.31 -11.30
CA LYS A 123 -21.36 -6.05 -10.35
C LYS A 123 -21.87 -5.99 -8.92
N ALA A 124 -23.01 -5.33 -8.70
CA ALA A 124 -23.64 -5.24 -7.39
C ALA A 124 -23.96 -6.64 -6.83
N GLY A 125 -24.52 -7.54 -7.65
CA GLY A 125 -24.78 -8.93 -7.28
C GLY A 125 -23.51 -9.68 -6.87
N LYS A 126 -22.43 -9.61 -7.68
CA LYS A 126 -21.13 -10.23 -7.33
C LYS A 126 -20.51 -9.66 -6.06
N ILE A 127 -20.66 -8.36 -5.83
CA ILE A 127 -20.18 -7.72 -4.59
C ILE A 127 -20.97 -8.29 -3.41
N ARG A 128 -22.30 -8.40 -3.53
CA ARG A 128 -23.14 -8.92 -2.47
C ARG A 128 -22.90 -10.40 -2.18
N GLU A 129 -22.65 -11.20 -3.21
CA GLU A 129 -22.28 -12.62 -3.10
C GLU A 129 -21.09 -12.88 -2.16
N ILE A 130 -20.13 -11.95 -2.08
CA ILE A 130 -18.94 -12.09 -1.24
C ILE A 130 -19.13 -11.51 0.17
N ILE A 131 -20.11 -10.62 0.37
CA ILE A 131 -20.31 -9.90 1.63
C ILE A 131 -21.35 -10.62 2.52
N VAL A 132 -22.27 -11.37 1.91
CA VAL A 132 -23.36 -12.10 2.59
C VAL A 132 -22.81 -13.24 3.43
#